data_AF-A0A7W8YTL7-F1
#
_entry.id   AF-A0A7W8YTL7-F1
#
_cell.length_a   1.000
_cell.length_b   1.000
_cell.length_c   1.000
_cell.angle_alpha   90.00
_cell.angle_beta   90.00
_cell.angle_gamma   90.00
#
_symmetry.space_group_name_H-M   'P 1'
#
loop_
_entity.id
_entity.type
_entity.pdbx_description
1 polymer ?
#
loop_
_entity_poly.entity_id
_entity_poly.type
_entity_poly.pdbx_seq_one_letter_code
_entity_poly.pdbx_strand_id
1 'polypeptide(L)' 'MEIKLDQNSLPADQQHIRFQIVLQELHGIWHEGIYIADEDIFKVNDDVWYDLWSEIVRWEPINREIGTH' A
#
# COMPACT_ATOMS: atom_id res chain seq x y z
N MET A 1 -2.30 -0.77 17.73
CA MET A 1 -1.68 0.50 17.30
C MET A 1 -2.28 0.80 15.93
N GLU A 2 -3.16 1.79 15.83
CA GLU A 2 -3.65 2.30 14.54
C GLU A 2 -2.49 3.05 13.89
N ILE A 3 -1.92 2.50 12.81
CA ILE A 3 -1.00 3.27 11.97
C ILE A 3 -1.90 4.09 11.06
N LYS A 4 -2.32 5.28 11.53
CA LYS A 4 -2.98 6.23 10.64
C LYS A 4 -1.98 6.60 9.55
N LEU A 5 -2.38 6.39 8.30
CA LEU A 5 -1.76 6.95 7.11
C LEU A 5 -1.60 8.46 7.33
N ASP A 6 -0.42 8.89 7.76
CA ASP A 6 -0.09 10.30 7.83
C ASP A 6 0.21 10.76 6.40
N GLN A 7 -0.40 11.86 5.94
CA GLN A 7 -0.17 12.38 4.59
C GLN A 7 1.32 12.63 4.29
N ASN A 8 2.13 12.91 5.31
CA ASN A 8 3.58 13.12 5.13
C ASN A 8 4.36 11.80 5.00
N SER A 9 3.71 10.67 5.26
CA SER A 9 4.27 9.32 5.19
C SER A 9 3.53 8.50 4.14
N LEU A 10 3.14 9.12 3.02
CA LEU A 10 2.61 8.40 1.86
C LEU A 10 3.75 7.97 0.91
N PRO A 11 3.54 6.93 0.10
CA PRO A 11 4.52 6.53 -0.90
C PRO A 11 4.70 7.62 -1.96
N ALA A 12 5.79 7.55 -2.73
CA ALA A 12 5.92 8.36 -3.94
C ALA A 12 4.94 7.87 -5.03
N ASP A 13 4.57 8.76 -5.96
CA ASP A 13 3.75 8.38 -7.12
C ASP A 13 4.40 7.21 -7.88
N GLN A 14 3.57 6.23 -8.26
CA GLN A 14 3.96 4.97 -8.92
C GLN A 14 4.94 4.11 -8.13
N GLN A 15 5.11 4.36 -6.82
CA GLN A 15 5.97 3.53 -5.99
C GLN A 15 5.36 2.14 -5.77
N HIS A 16 6.22 1.12 -5.90
CA HIS A 16 5.87 -0.24 -5.52
C HIS A 16 5.79 -0.37 -4.01
N ILE A 17 4.66 -0.90 -3.56
CA ILE A 17 4.33 -1.01 -2.15
C ILE A 17 3.66 -2.35 -1.86
N ARG A 18 3.74 -2.77 -0.61
CA ARG A 18 2.84 -3.78 -0.07
C ARG A 18 1.94 -3.15 0.97
N PHE A 19 0.70 -3.58 1.05
CA PHE A 19 -0.29 -2.99 1.94
C PHE A 19 -1.27 -4.01 2.48
N GLN A 20 -1.96 -3.67 3.55
CA GLN A 20 -3.06 -4.45 4.08
C GLN A 20 -4.35 -3.64 4.05
N ILE A 21 -5.44 -4.34 3.79
CA ILE A 21 -6.78 -3.77 3.81
C ILE A 21 -7.50 -4.06 5.11
N VAL A 22 -8.41 -3.16 5.53
CA VAL A 22 -9.22 -3.26 6.76
C VAL A 22 -9.88 -4.63 6.89
N LEU A 23 -10.48 -5.13 5.80
CA LEU A 23 -11.21 -6.40 5.79
C LEU A 23 -10.34 -7.62 6.06
N GLN A 24 -9.02 -7.52 5.86
CA GLN A 24 -8.10 -8.65 5.92
C GLN A 24 -6.97 -8.45 6.94
N GLU A 25 -6.99 -7.35 7.68
CA GLU A 25 -6.01 -7.05 8.71
C GLU A 25 -5.92 -8.17 9.75
N LEU A 26 -7.07 -8.69 10.21
CA LEU A 26 -7.16 -9.78 11.19
C LEU A 26 -6.57 -11.10 10.69
N HIS A 27 -6.50 -11.28 9.36
CA HIS A 27 -5.93 -12.46 8.72
C HIS A 27 -4.45 -12.29 8.37
N GLY A 28 -3.89 -11.09 8.55
CA GLY A 28 -2.50 -10.79 8.22
C GLY A 28 -2.17 -10.88 6.73
N ILE A 29 -3.17 -10.74 5.85
CA ILE A 29 -2.99 -10.82 4.39
C ILE A 29 -2.43 -9.50 3.88
N TRP A 30 -1.35 -9.59 3.09
CA TRP A 30 -0.74 -8.46 2.40
C TRP A 30 -1.01 -8.55 0.90
N HIS A 31 -1.23 -7.39 0.30
CA HIS A 31 -1.32 -7.18 -1.14
C HIS A 31 -0.10 -6.41 -1.61
N GLU A 32 0.28 -6.61 -2.86
CA GLU A 32 1.34 -5.84 -3.51
C GLU A 32 0.74 -5.07 -4.68
N GLY A 33 1.23 -3.85 -4.87
CA GLY A 33 0.72 -2.96 -5.91
C GLY A 33 1.54 -1.70 -6.05
N ILE A 34 0.97 -0.73 -6.74
CA ILE A 34 1.53 0.59 -6.94
C ILE A 34 0.63 1.64 -6.29
N TYR A 35 1.24 2.67 -5.70
CA TYR A 35 0.51 3.86 -5.27
C TYR A 35 0.32 4.81 -6.44
N ILE A 36 -0.90 5.30 -6.64
CA ILE A 36 -1.23 6.35 -7.61
C ILE A 36 -1.59 7.60 -6.81
N ALA A 37 -0.74 8.62 -6.87
CA ALA A 37 -0.88 9.80 -6.01
C ALA A 37 -2.00 10.76 -6.47
N ASP A 38 -2.31 10.78 -7.77
CA ASP A 38 -3.38 11.64 -8.32
C ASP A 38 -4.77 11.21 -7.85
N GLU A 39 -4.95 9.90 -7.64
CA GLU A 39 -6.23 9.29 -7.26
C GLU A 39 -6.27 8.84 -5.80
N ASP A 40 -5.16 8.93 -5.06
CA ASP A 40 -5.00 8.37 -3.71
C ASP A 40 -5.44 6.90 -3.60
N ILE A 41 -5.00 6.06 -4.55
CA ILE A 41 -5.33 4.64 -4.58
C ILE A 41 -4.11 3.75 -4.58
N PHE A 42 -4.27 2.54 -4.03
CA PHE A 42 -3.33 1.44 -4.20
C PHE A 42 -3.86 0.47 -5.24
N LYS A 43 -3.18 0.41 -6.38
CA LYS A 43 -3.57 -0.39 -7.54
C LYS A 43 -2.77 -1.70 -7.57
N VAL A 44 -3.46 -2.84 -7.53
CA VAL A 44 -2.85 -4.18 -7.66
C VAL A 44 -2.72 -4.55 -9.14
N ASN A 45 -3.76 -4.30 -9.92
CA ASN A 45 -3.82 -4.49 -11.37
C ASN A 45 -4.90 -3.59 -11.98
N ASP A 46 -5.18 -3.72 -13.28
CA ASP A 46 -6.17 -2.88 -13.98
C ASP A 46 -7.63 -3.04 -13.52
N ASP A 47 -7.96 -4.15 -12.88
CA ASP A 47 -9.31 -4.46 -12.39
C ASP A 47 -9.44 -4.35 -10.86
N VAL A 48 -8.32 -4.24 -10.14
CA VAL A 48 -8.27 -4.29 -8.68
C VAL A 48 -7.45 -3.12 -8.13
N TRP A 49 -8.13 -2.23 -7.43
CA TRP A 49 -7.57 -1.11 -6.70
C TRP A 49 -8.33 -0.89 -5.39
N TYR A 50 -7.69 -0.21 -4.46
CA TYR A 50 -8.23 0.07 -3.13
C TYR A 50 -8.04 1.54 -2.78
N ASP A 51 -9.09 2.14 -2.20
CA ASP A 51 -9.04 3.52 -1.72
C ASP A 51 -8.15 3.64 -0.49
N LEU A 52 -7.16 4.54 -0.55
CA LEU A 52 -6.17 4.72 0.51
C LEU A 52 -6.81 5.07 1.86
N TRP A 53 -7.83 5.92 1.85
CA TRP A 53 -8.42 6.48 3.07
C TRP A 53 -9.48 5.58 3.71
N SER A 54 -10.11 4.72 2.91
CA SER A 54 -11.24 3.90 3.32
C SER A 54 -10.86 2.44 3.57
N GLU A 55 -9.93 1.91 2.79
CA GLU A 55 -9.67 0.46 2.75
C GLU A 55 -8.29 0.09 3.29
N ILE A 56 -7.32 1.00 3.29
CA ILE A 56 -5.94 0.69 3.68
C ILE A 56 -5.71 0.97 5.17
N VAL A 57 -5.13 0.00 5.88
CA VAL A 57 -4.75 0.14 7.31
C VAL A 57 -3.26 0.36 7.53
N ARG A 58 -2.42 -0.16 6.63
CA ARG A 58 -0.96 0.00 6.69
C ARG A 58 -0.34 -0.34 5.34
N TRP A 59 0.83 0.23 5.11
CA TRP A 59 1.63 -0.01 3.91
C TRP A 59 3.12 0.01 4.24
N GLU A 60 3.90 -0.63 3.38
CA GLU A 60 5.35 -0.64 3.45
C GLU A 60 5.94 -0.51 2.04
N PRO A 61 7.04 0.25 1.87
CA PRO A 61 7.72 0.33 0.59
C PRO A 61 8.32 -1.02 0.25
N ILE A 62 8.10 -1.50 -0.98
CA ILE A 62 8.86 -2.64 -1.50
C ILE A 62 10.20 -2.09 -1.98
N ASN A 63 11.11 -1.85 -1.04
CA ASN A 63 12.51 -1.70 -1.37
C ASN A 63 12.99 -3.07 -1.81
N ARG A 64 13.08 -3.26 -3.12
CA ARG A 64 13.83 -4.37 -3.69
C ARG A 64 15.30 -4.08 -3.43
N GLU A 65 15.73 -4.25 -2.19
CA GLU A 65 17.14 -4.35 -1.86
C GLU A 65 17.64 -5.51 -2.70
N ILE A 66 18.36 -5.17 -3.77
CA ILE A 66 19.06 -6.11 -4.60
C ILE A 66 20.07 -6.73 -3.64
N GLY A 67 19.75 -7.89 -3.10
CA GLY A 67 20.66 -8.65 -2.27
C GLY A 67 21.94 -8.84 -3.09
N THR A 68 22.99 -8.12 -2.71
CA THR A 68 24.36 -8.48 -3.07
C THR A 68 24.67 -9.79 -2.38
N HIS A 69 24.53 -10.91 -3.10
CA HIS A 69 25.15 -12.18 -2.77
C HIS A 69 25.78 -12.78 -4.02
#